data_AF-A0A350IFT0-F1
#
_entry.id   AF-A0A350IFT0-F1
#
_cell.length_a   1.000
_cell.length_b   1.000
_cell.length_c   1.000
_cell.angle_alpha   90.00
_cell.angle_beta   90.00
_cell.angle_gamma   90.00
#
_symmetry.space_group_name_H-M   'P 1'
#
loop_
_entity.id
_entity.type
_entity.pdbx_description
1 polymer ?
#
loop_
_entity_poly.entity_id
_entity_poly.type
_entity_poly.pdbx_seq_one_letter_code
_entity_poly.pdbx_strand_id
1 'polypeptide(L)'
;GTGFIPGPFGCGKTVLQHAIAKQGDADVIVMAACGERANEVVEIFTEFPELIDPHTGRHLMDRTTIICNTSNMPVAAREASVYTAMTICEYYRAMGLKCLLLADSTSRWAQALREMSNRMEELPGADAFPVDLSAIISNFYARAGMVVLNNGKTGAVTFIGTVSPAGG
;
A
#
# COMPACT_ATOMS: atom_id res chain seq x y z
N GLY A 1 6.13 7.36 -8.74
CA GLY A 1 6.49 8.39 -7.73
C GLY A 1 5.92 8.00 -6.38
N THR A 2 6.04 8.84 -5.35
CA THR A 2 5.47 8.55 -4.02
C THR A 2 4.50 9.65 -3.60
N GLY A 3 3.38 9.29 -2.99
CA GLY A 3 2.42 10.21 -2.40
C GLY A 3 1.82 9.64 -1.12
N PHE A 4 1.14 10.49 -0.36
CA PHE A 4 0.38 10.07 0.79
C PHE A 4 -0.91 10.88 0.93
N ILE A 5 -1.95 10.25 1.46
CA ILE A 5 -3.26 10.85 1.70
C ILE A 5 -3.47 10.90 3.22
N PRO A 6 -3.16 12.03 3.88
CA PRO A 6 -3.44 12.19 5.30
C PRO A 6 -4.92 12.51 5.51
N GLY A 7 -5.49 11.99 6.59
CA GLY A 7 -6.81 12.44 7.02
C GLY A 7 -7.39 11.62 8.18
N PRO A 8 -8.38 12.17 8.89
CA PRO A 8 -9.03 11.49 10.00
C PRO A 8 -9.80 10.25 9.55
N PHE A 9 -10.25 9.44 10.51
CA PHE A 9 -11.10 8.29 10.21
C PHE A 9 -12.42 8.75 9.57
N GLY A 10 -12.88 8.06 8.52
CA GLY A 10 -14.14 8.38 7.85
C GLY A 10 -14.11 9.57 6.88
N CYS A 11 -12.95 10.19 6.60
CA CYS A 11 -12.87 11.34 5.68
C CYS A 11 -12.79 10.99 4.18
N GLY A 12 -13.08 9.73 3.80
CA GLY A 12 -13.09 9.29 2.41
C GLY A 12 -11.72 8.93 1.81
N LYS A 13 -10.71 8.60 2.63
CA LYS A 13 -9.38 8.17 2.15
C LYS A 13 -9.46 6.95 1.22
N THR A 14 -10.19 5.92 1.64
CA THR A 14 -10.40 4.67 0.89
C THR A 14 -11.16 4.93 -0.40
N VAL A 15 -12.19 5.78 -0.37
CA VAL A 15 -12.93 6.23 -1.56
C VAL A 15 -12.00 6.92 -2.58
N LEU A 16 -11.11 7.79 -2.11
CA LEU A 16 -10.12 8.44 -2.98
C LEU A 16 -9.13 7.42 -3.57
N GLN A 17 -8.68 6.44 -2.78
CA GLN A 17 -7.83 5.36 -3.29
C GLN A 17 -8.54 4.51 -4.34
N HIS A 18 -9.82 4.17 -4.16
CA HIS A 18 -10.62 3.44 -5.16
C HIS A 18 -10.75 4.25 -6.46
N ALA A 19 -10.98 5.56 -6.35
CA ALA A 19 -11.03 6.45 -7.51
C ALA A 19 -9.67 6.50 -8.25
N ILE A 20 -8.55 6.56 -7.51
CA ILE A 20 -7.20 6.52 -8.09
C ILE A 20 -6.92 5.17 -8.74
N ALA A 21 -7.34 4.06 -8.12
CA ALA A 21 -7.22 2.72 -8.70
C ALA A 21 -7.94 2.65 -10.05
N LYS A 22 -9.19 3.14 -10.12
CA LYS A 22 -10.03 3.11 -11.31
C LYS A 22 -9.52 4.04 -12.43
N GLN A 23 -9.11 5.26 -12.08
CA GLN A 23 -8.75 6.29 -13.07
C GLN A 23 -7.27 6.29 -13.44
N GLY A 24 -6.41 5.70 -12.59
CA GLY A 24 -4.96 5.71 -12.79
C GLY A 24 -4.52 5.02 -14.08
N ASP A 25 -3.63 5.68 -14.82
CA ASP A 25 -2.89 5.11 -15.95
C ASP A 25 -1.76 4.21 -15.43
N ALA A 26 -2.12 3.00 -15.02
CA ALA A 26 -1.21 1.97 -14.55
C ALA A 26 -1.60 0.62 -15.18
N ASP A 27 -0.63 -0.20 -15.57
CA ASP A 27 -0.90 -1.51 -16.15
C ASP A 27 -1.32 -2.52 -15.07
N VAL A 28 -0.80 -2.37 -13.85
CA VAL A 28 -1.07 -3.25 -12.70
C VAL A 28 -1.37 -2.42 -11.46
N ILE A 29 -2.40 -2.81 -10.72
CA ILE A 29 -2.74 -2.24 -9.43
C ILE A 29 -2.45 -3.27 -8.35
N VAL A 30 -1.79 -2.85 -7.28
CA VAL A 30 -1.60 -3.68 -6.09
C VAL A 30 -2.15 -2.91 -4.90
N MET A 31 -3.06 -3.53 -4.15
CA MET A 31 -3.67 -2.93 -2.98
C MET A 31 -3.22 -3.68 -1.73
N ALA A 32 -2.52 -2.99 -0.84
CA ALA A 32 -2.09 -3.50 0.45
C ALA A 32 -3.06 -3.03 1.53
N ALA A 33 -4.02 -3.88 1.90
CA ALA A 33 -4.93 -3.65 3.01
C ALA A 33 -4.26 -4.12 4.31
N CYS A 34 -3.54 -3.23 4.97
CA CYS A 34 -2.75 -3.47 6.16
C CYS A 34 -3.44 -2.95 7.42
N GLY A 35 -3.96 -3.86 8.24
CA GLY A 35 -4.55 -3.54 9.54
C GLY A 35 -5.92 -2.86 9.47
N GLU A 36 -6.60 -2.94 8.32
CA GLU A 36 -7.94 -2.38 8.09
C GLU A 36 -9.05 -3.28 8.66
N ARG A 37 -10.26 -2.72 8.77
CA ARG A 37 -11.41 -3.49 9.25
C ARG A 37 -11.85 -4.47 8.17
N ALA A 38 -12.26 -5.68 8.59
CA ALA A 38 -12.68 -6.72 7.65
C ALA A 38 -13.78 -6.23 6.68
N ASN A 39 -14.73 -5.42 7.15
CA ASN A 39 -15.80 -4.87 6.32
C ASN A 39 -15.27 -3.95 5.20
N GLU A 40 -14.24 -3.13 5.47
CA GLU A 40 -13.63 -2.23 4.48
C GLU A 40 -12.90 -3.04 3.39
N VAL A 41 -12.27 -4.16 3.77
CA VAL A 41 -11.61 -5.04 2.80
C VAL A 41 -12.64 -5.83 1.96
N VAL A 42 -13.73 -6.30 2.59
CA VAL A 42 -14.81 -6.98 1.88
C VAL A 42 -15.40 -6.08 0.78
N GLU A 43 -15.54 -4.79 1.05
CA GLU A 43 -15.98 -3.79 0.05
C GLU A 43 -15.12 -3.85 -1.22
N ILE A 44 -13.79 -3.90 -1.09
CA ILE A 44 -12.86 -4.03 -2.23
C ILE A 44 -13.16 -5.31 -3.02
N PHE A 45 -13.30 -6.45 -2.33
CA PHE A 45 -13.57 -7.74 -2.98
C PHE A 45 -14.93 -7.80 -3.67
N THR A 46 -15.92 -7.05 -3.20
CA THR A 46 -17.26 -7.00 -3.79
C THR A 46 -17.39 -5.96 -4.90
N GLU A 47 -16.73 -4.81 -4.78
CA GLU A 47 -16.88 -3.70 -5.74
C GLU A 47 -15.97 -3.85 -6.96
N PHE A 48 -14.70 -4.25 -6.77
CA PHE A 48 -13.72 -4.27 -7.86
C PHE A 48 -14.08 -5.23 -9.00
N PRO A 49 -14.73 -6.39 -8.74
CA PRO A 49 -15.28 -7.23 -9.80
C PRO A 49 -16.44 -6.59 -10.57
N GLU A 50 -17.18 -5.63 -10.00
CA GLU A 50 -18.31 -4.98 -10.69
C GLU A 50 -17.88 -3.69 -11.42
N LEU A 51 -16.74 -3.11 -11.02
CA LEU A 51 -16.19 -1.91 -11.63
C LEU A 51 -15.52 -2.21 -12.97
N ILE A 52 -15.98 -1.55 -14.04
CA ILE A 52 -15.32 -1.56 -15.34
C ILE A 52 -14.18 -0.54 -15.35
N ASP A 53 -12.99 -1.00 -15.73
CA ASP A 53 -11.80 -0.19 -15.96
C ASP A 53 -11.97 0.61 -17.27
N PRO A 54 -11.94 1.97 -17.22
CA PRO A 54 -12.11 2.80 -18.41
C PRO A 54 -10.99 2.63 -19.44
N HIS A 55 -9.82 2.12 -19.05
CA HIS A 55 -8.66 1.96 -19.94
C HIS A 55 -8.69 0.65 -20.73
N THR A 56 -9.16 -0.44 -20.10
CA THR A 56 -9.15 -1.79 -20.69
C THR A 56 -10.53 -2.26 -21.14
N GLY A 57 -11.61 -1.65 -20.63
CA GLY A 57 -12.98 -2.12 -20.82
C GLY A 57 -13.30 -3.45 -20.12
N ARG A 58 -12.37 -3.97 -19.31
CA ARG A 58 -12.53 -5.19 -18.50
C ARG A 58 -12.84 -4.83 -17.05
N HIS A 59 -13.09 -5.84 -16.23
CA HIS A 59 -13.25 -5.64 -14.79
C HIS A 59 -11.95 -5.14 -14.18
N LEU A 60 -12.04 -4.17 -13.25
CA LEU A 60 -10.88 -3.60 -12.56
C LEU A 60 -10.06 -4.68 -11.83
N MET A 61 -10.74 -5.71 -11.35
CA MET A 61 -10.13 -6.88 -10.72
C MET A 61 -9.12 -7.61 -11.63
N ASP A 62 -9.30 -7.59 -12.96
CA ASP A 62 -8.42 -8.31 -13.91
C ASP A 62 -6.97 -7.80 -13.91
N ARG A 63 -6.76 -6.56 -13.45
CA ARG A 63 -5.42 -5.96 -13.28
C ARG A 63 -5.09 -5.59 -11.84
N THR A 64 -5.87 -6.07 -10.87
CA THR A 64 -5.69 -5.74 -9.46
C THR A 64 -5.28 -6.96 -8.64
N THR A 65 -4.21 -6.84 -7.88
CA THR A 65 -3.81 -7.81 -6.85
C THR A 65 -4.05 -7.22 -5.47
N ILE A 66 -4.75 -7.96 -4.59
CA ILE A 66 -5.05 -7.51 -3.23
C ILE A 66 -4.23 -8.33 -2.24
N ILE A 67 -3.40 -7.67 -1.45
CA ILE A 67 -2.71 -8.24 -0.30
C ILE A 67 -3.43 -7.77 0.95
N CYS A 68 -4.17 -8.68 1.58
CA CYS A 68 -4.99 -8.36 2.74
C CYS A 68 -4.40 -8.95 4.02
N ASN A 69 -4.27 -8.09 5.03
CA ASN A 69 -4.08 -8.49 6.41
C ASN A 69 -4.94 -7.61 7.32
N THR A 70 -6.08 -8.11 7.78
CA THR A 70 -7.03 -7.36 8.62
C THR A 70 -6.47 -7.04 10.02
N SER A 71 -7.14 -6.12 10.74
CA SER A 71 -6.72 -5.66 12.08
C SER A 71 -6.59 -6.77 13.13
N ASN A 72 -7.37 -7.85 13.03
CA ASN A 72 -7.35 -9.00 13.93
C ASN A 72 -6.35 -10.10 13.51
N MET A 73 -5.68 -9.98 12.36
CA MET A 73 -4.64 -10.90 11.92
C MET A 73 -3.28 -10.60 12.58
N PRO A 74 -2.32 -11.55 12.56
CA PRO A 74 -1.02 -11.41 13.19
C PRO A 74 -0.28 -10.13 12.81
N VAL A 75 0.38 -9.53 13.79
CA VAL A 75 1.07 -8.23 13.65
C VAL A 75 2.24 -8.32 12.66
N ALA A 76 3.03 -9.39 12.73
CA ALA A 76 4.12 -9.63 11.79
C ALA A 76 3.62 -9.73 10.33
N ALA A 77 2.40 -10.25 10.13
CA ALA A 77 1.80 -10.35 8.80
C ALA A 77 1.31 -8.98 8.27
N ARG A 78 0.97 -8.02 9.15
CA ARG A 78 0.72 -6.62 8.75
C ARG A 78 1.96 -6.02 8.12
N GLU A 79 3.11 -6.14 8.79
CA GLU A 79 4.38 -5.67 8.25
C GLU A 79 4.70 -6.34 6.91
N ALA A 80 4.62 -7.68 6.87
CA ALA A 80 4.89 -8.45 5.66
C ALA A 80 3.98 -8.05 4.48
N SER A 81 2.71 -7.69 4.73
CA SER A 81 1.75 -7.34 3.66
C SER A 81 2.22 -6.17 2.78
N VAL A 82 2.78 -5.13 3.40
CA VAL A 82 3.21 -3.91 2.71
C VAL A 82 4.48 -4.17 1.88
N TYR A 83 5.43 -4.92 2.45
CA TYR A 83 6.64 -5.36 1.74
C TYR A 83 6.34 -6.34 0.59
N THR A 84 5.39 -7.25 0.80
CA THR A 84 4.95 -8.21 -0.22
C THR A 84 4.34 -7.47 -1.40
N ALA A 85 3.45 -6.52 -1.13
CA ALA A 85 2.82 -5.71 -2.17
C ALA A 85 3.84 -4.89 -2.99
N MET A 86 4.80 -4.23 -2.32
CA MET A 86 5.89 -3.52 -3.02
C MET A 86 6.72 -4.46 -3.90
N THR A 87 7.04 -5.64 -3.40
CA THR A 87 7.85 -6.61 -4.14
C THR A 87 7.12 -7.14 -5.38
N ILE A 88 5.81 -7.35 -5.30
CA ILE A 88 4.97 -7.68 -6.46
C ILE A 88 4.99 -6.54 -7.48
N CYS A 89 4.87 -5.29 -7.05
CA CYS A 89 4.98 -4.14 -7.96
C CYS A 89 6.36 -4.05 -8.62
N GLU A 90 7.44 -4.31 -7.90
CA GLU A 90 8.79 -4.32 -8.47
C GLU A 90 8.98 -5.42 -9.50
N TYR A 91 8.37 -6.59 -9.30
CA TYR A 91 8.37 -7.68 -10.26
C TYR A 91 7.72 -7.25 -11.60
N TYR A 92 6.53 -6.66 -11.55
CA TYR A 92 5.86 -6.16 -12.76
C TYR A 92 6.58 -4.94 -13.35
N ARG A 93 7.17 -4.06 -12.53
CA ARG A 93 8.07 -2.99 -13.00
C ARG A 93 9.23 -3.55 -13.80
N ALA A 94 9.82 -4.67 -13.38
CA ALA A 94 10.92 -5.32 -14.10
C ALA A 94 10.51 -5.89 -15.47
N MET A 95 9.21 -6.07 -15.72
CA MET A 95 8.66 -6.40 -17.04
C MET A 95 8.43 -5.17 -17.94
N GLY A 96 8.65 -3.97 -17.42
CA GLY A 96 8.39 -2.71 -18.13
C GLY A 96 6.99 -2.16 -17.92
N LEU A 97 6.29 -2.60 -16.88
CA LEU A 97 4.93 -2.15 -16.57
C LEU A 97 4.94 -0.97 -15.58
N LYS A 98 3.90 -0.14 -15.65
CA LYS A 98 3.56 0.88 -14.67
C LYS A 98 2.69 0.24 -13.59
N CYS A 99 3.20 0.19 -12.37
CA CYS A 99 2.49 -0.37 -11.22
C CYS A 99 2.01 0.75 -10.29
N LEU A 100 0.77 0.66 -9.84
CA LEU A 100 0.20 1.51 -8.81
C LEU A 100 0.04 0.69 -7.52
N LEU A 101 0.79 1.05 -6.47
CA LEU A 101 0.66 0.47 -5.14
C LEU A 101 -0.13 1.42 -4.23
N LEU A 102 -1.29 0.94 -3.76
CA LEU A 102 -2.12 1.63 -2.78
C LEU A 102 -1.99 0.90 -1.44
N ALA A 103 -1.53 1.59 -0.41
CA ALA A 103 -1.45 1.03 0.94
C ALA A 103 -2.48 1.71 1.86
N ASP A 104 -3.43 0.93 2.37
CA ASP A 104 -4.41 1.36 3.37
C ASP A 104 -4.24 0.49 4.62
N SER A 105 -3.65 0.95 5.72
CA SER A 105 -2.98 2.24 5.90
C SER A 105 -1.54 2.11 6.39
N THR A 106 -0.69 3.06 6.00
CA THR A 106 0.71 3.07 6.42
C THR A 106 0.86 3.41 7.90
N SER A 107 -0.14 4.04 8.52
CA SER A 107 -0.21 4.22 9.97
C SER A 107 -0.35 2.90 10.72
N ARG A 108 -1.14 1.95 10.22
CA ARG A 108 -1.26 0.60 10.81
C ARG A 108 0.01 -0.22 10.61
N TRP A 109 0.69 -0.02 9.48
CA TRP A 109 2.01 -0.59 9.27
C TRP A 109 3.04 -0.06 10.28
N ALA A 110 3.11 1.26 10.50
CA ALA A 110 3.97 1.84 11.52
C ALA A 110 3.64 1.33 12.93
N GLN A 111 2.36 1.14 13.26
CA GLN A 111 1.95 0.53 14.53
C GLN A 111 2.40 -0.92 14.66
N ALA A 112 2.42 -1.68 13.56
CA ALA A 112 2.93 -3.04 13.56
C ALA A 112 4.45 -3.05 13.84
N LEU A 113 5.21 -2.16 13.20
CA LEU A 113 6.64 -1.98 13.48
C LEU A 113 6.89 -1.64 14.95
N ARG A 114 6.08 -0.74 15.51
CA ARG A 114 6.12 -0.39 16.94
C ARG A 114 5.89 -1.59 17.84
N GLU A 115 4.88 -2.39 17.56
CA GLU A 115 4.56 -3.56 18.38
C GLU A 115 5.65 -4.65 18.26
N MET A 116 6.24 -4.83 17.07
CA MET A 116 7.36 -5.75 16.88
C MET A 116 8.62 -5.31 17.63
N SER A 117 8.99 -4.03 17.52
CA SER A 117 10.13 -3.42 18.23
C SER A 117 9.98 -3.55 19.75
N ASN A 118 8.79 -3.29 20.28
CA ASN A 118 8.50 -3.49 21.71
C ASN A 118 8.65 -4.96 22.14
N ARG A 119 8.25 -5.92 21.30
CA ARG A 119 8.43 -7.37 21.59
C ARG A 119 9.90 -7.80 21.54
N MET A 120 10.73 -7.09 20.79
CA MET A 120 12.18 -7.28 20.75
C MET A 120 12.92 -6.55 21.87
N GLU A 121 12.19 -5.86 22.75
CA GLU A 121 12.75 -5.07 23.87
C GLU A 121 13.75 -4.00 23.41
N GLU A 122 13.51 -3.44 22.22
CA GLU A 122 14.30 -2.32 21.72
C GLU A 122 14.03 -1.03 22.51
N LEU A 123 14.99 -0.10 22.48
CA LEU A 123 14.81 1.20 23.12
C LEU A 123 13.71 2.00 22.40
N PRO A 124 12.64 2.41 23.08
CA PRO A 124 11.55 3.13 22.45
C PRO A 124 11.98 4.55 22.09
N GLY A 125 11.68 4.95 20.85
CA GLY A 125 11.77 6.34 20.39
C GLY A 125 10.53 7.17 20.76
N ALA A 126 10.29 8.23 19.99
CA ALA A 126 9.11 9.09 20.16
C ALA A 126 7.81 8.27 20.00
N ASP A 127 6.83 8.51 20.88
CA ASP A 127 5.54 7.80 20.94
C ASP A 127 5.66 6.25 20.97
N ALA A 128 6.78 5.77 21.52
CA ALA A 128 7.20 4.39 21.58
C ALA A 128 7.47 3.71 20.23
N PHE A 129 7.56 4.46 19.12
CA PHE A 129 7.98 3.90 17.83
C PHE A 129 9.47 3.52 17.82
N PRO A 130 9.91 2.64 16.90
CA PRO A 130 11.32 2.33 16.72
C PRO A 130 12.13 3.60 16.39
N VAL A 131 13.36 3.70 16.90
CA VAL A 131 14.23 4.87 16.67
C VAL A 131 14.58 5.06 15.19
N ASP A 132 14.57 3.99 14.42
CA ASP A 132 14.89 3.92 13.00
C ASP A 132 13.66 3.91 12.10
N LEU A 133 12.45 4.19 12.64
CA LEU A 133 11.20 4.23 11.85
C LEU A 133 11.32 5.11 10.60
N SER A 134 11.98 6.27 10.73
CA SER A 134 12.21 7.18 9.60
C SER A 134 13.05 6.52 8.50
N ALA A 135 14.12 5.82 8.87
CA ALA A 135 14.96 5.07 7.94
C ALA A 135 14.20 3.93 7.27
N ILE A 136 13.40 3.17 8.03
CA ILE A 136 12.55 2.09 7.50
C ILE A 136 11.56 2.63 6.46
N ILE A 137 10.84 3.71 6.78
CA ILE A 137 9.87 4.33 5.87
C ILE A 137 10.58 4.91 4.65
N SER A 138 11.68 5.65 4.82
CA SER A 138 12.44 6.22 3.71
C SER A 138 12.98 5.15 2.76
N ASN A 139 13.56 4.07 3.29
CA ASN A 139 14.05 2.96 2.49
C ASN A 139 12.92 2.27 1.73
N PHE A 140 11.76 2.10 2.35
CA PHE A 140 10.60 1.53 1.68
C PHE A 140 10.09 2.44 0.55
N TYR A 141 9.93 3.74 0.80
CA TYR A 141 9.42 4.70 -0.19
C TYR A 141 10.40 4.87 -1.36
N ALA A 142 11.72 4.80 -1.10
CA ALA A 142 12.76 4.89 -2.12
C ALA A 142 12.73 3.75 -3.16
N ARG A 143 12.04 2.63 -2.87
CA ARG A 143 11.81 1.55 -3.83
C ARG A 143 10.87 1.95 -4.96
N ALA A 144 9.97 2.90 -4.72
CA ALA A 144 9.08 3.44 -5.73
C ALA A 144 9.79 4.44 -6.64
N GLY A 145 9.34 4.55 -7.88
CA GLY A 145 9.98 5.39 -8.89
C GLY A 145 9.96 4.75 -10.28
N MET A 146 10.29 5.57 -11.27
CA MET A 146 10.55 5.12 -12.63
C MET A 146 11.99 4.66 -12.73
N VAL A 147 12.23 3.54 -13.41
CA VAL A 147 13.56 3.00 -13.68
C VAL A 147 13.72 2.72 -15.17
N VAL A 148 14.96 2.80 -15.66
CA VAL A 148 15.34 2.31 -16.98
C VAL A 148 15.83 0.86 -16.83
N LEU A 149 15.23 -0.05 -17.58
CA LEU A 149 15.54 -1.47 -17.55
C LEU A 149 16.72 -1.79 -18.48
N ASN A 150 17.32 -2.98 -18.28
CA ASN A 150 18.47 -3.44 -19.08
C ASN A 150 18.18 -3.54 -20.59
N ASN A 151 16.90 -3.67 -20.97
CA ASN A 151 16.46 -3.72 -22.37
C ASN A 151 16.14 -2.33 -22.96
N GLY A 152 16.47 -1.25 -22.24
CA GLY A 152 16.21 0.14 -22.66
C GLY A 152 14.76 0.61 -22.49
N LYS A 153 13.83 -0.26 -22.07
CA LYS A 153 12.46 0.14 -21.72
C LYS A 153 12.42 0.80 -20.35
N THR A 154 11.31 1.47 -20.05
CA THR A 154 11.02 2.00 -18.71
C THR A 154 9.99 1.15 -18.00
N GLY A 155 10.08 1.10 -16.68
CA GLY A 155 9.03 0.60 -15.80
C GLY A 155 8.87 1.54 -14.62
N ALA A 156 7.71 1.57 -13.97
CA ALA A 156 7.51 2.46 -12.83
C ALA A 156 6.72 1.80 -11.70
N VAL A 157 7.04 2.18 -10.46
CA VAL A 157 6.16 1.99 -9.32
C VAL A 157 5.73 3.36 -8.82
N THR A 158 4.42 3.55 -8.68
CA THR A 158 3.83 4.69 -7.98
C THR A 158 3.20 4.20 -6.69
N PHE A 159 3.68 4.71 -5.56
CA PHE A 159 3.22 4.35 -4.23
C PHE A 159 2.34 5.45 -3.65
N ILE A 160 1.16 5.11 -3.14
CA ILE A 160 0.26 6.02 -2.44
C ILE A 160 -0.20 5.36 -1.13
N GLY A 161 0.27 5.87 0.00
CA GLY A 161 -0.12 5.41 1.32
C GLY A 161 -1.15 6.32 1.99
N THR A 162 -2.16 5.78 2.66
CA THR A 162 -3.02 6.57 3.54
C THR A 162 -2.40 6.69 4.93
N VAL A 163 -2.51 7.88 5.50
CA VAL A 163 -2.05 8.19 6.86
C VAL A 163 -3.26 8.55 7.70
N SER A 164 -3.41 7.87 8.83
CA SER A 164 -4.47 8.05 9.82
C SER A 164 -3.85 8.46 11.17
N PRO A 165 -3.63 9.78 11.40
CA PRO A 165 -3.06 10.27 12.66
C PRO A 165 -4.02 10.01 13.84
N ALA A 166 -3.46 9.79 15.02
CA ALA A 166 -4.26 9.73 16.24
C ALA A 166 -4.73 11.14 16.61
N GLY A 167 -6.04 11.41 16.51
CA GLY A 167 -6.65 12.69 16.88
C GLY A 167 -6.99 13.64 15.73
N GLY A 168 -6.61 13.30 14.49
CA GLY A 168 -6.80 14.16 13.31
C GLY A 168 -5.48 14.68 12.77
#